data_AF-A0A1V4HYT9-F1
#
_entry.id   AF-A0A1V4HYT9-F1
#
_cell.length_a   1.000
_cell.length_b   1.000
_cell.length_c   1.000
_cell.angle_alpha   90.00
_cell.angle_beta   90.00
_cell.angle_gamma   90.00
#
_symmetry.space_group_name_H-M   'P 1'
#
loop_
_entity.id
_entity.type
_entity.pdbx_description
1 polymer ?
#
loop_
_entity_poly.entity_id
_entity_poly.type
_entity_poly.pdbx_seq_one_letter_code
_entity_poly.pdbx_strand_id
1 'polypeptide(L)'
;MSEPIPQRAPPIAEKLEAARSVLAALEGELAQHVLDAAEGSPGSAKRLAELRSQLATSESAVAELEKALELARRIDRQAVAGAATEMRAAQLIAFKAAMATRDHAMSRTLEAAAAMAIAYGEYSEATLTASAAIPTGTVMPAMNMGPNGLFGAAFGQCERLLLTELFRLAPRRADGSGTLLLPFAKPSAEAFRNHPEKIPAAVEEFMRASDAIVRDIERQVEKFDQAAMRAALTEQPQEALA
;
A
#
# COMPACT_ATOMS: atom_id res chain seq x y z
N MET A 1 -2.81 -16.02 6.72
CA MET A 1 -3.88 -15.59 7.63
C MET A 1 -3.22 -15.33 8.97
N SER A 2 -3.06 -14.06 9.35
CA SER A 2 -2.51 -13.73 10.67
C SER A 2 -3.54 -14.14 11.73
N GLU A 3 -3.10 -14.87 12.75
CA GLU A 3 -3.96 -15.24 13.87
C GLU A 3 -4.53 -13.98 14.54
N PRO A 4 -5.78 -14.02 15.04
CA PRO A 4 -6.37 -12.90 15.73
C PRO A 4 -5.57 -12.58 17.00
N ILE A 5 -5.22 -11.31 17.18
CA ILE A 5 -4.49 -10.85 18.36
C ILE A 5 -5.35 -11.13 19.60
N PRO A 6 -4.85 -11.89 20.60
CA PRO A 6 -5.62 -12.19 21.80
C PRO A 6 -5.91 -10.90 22.58
N GLN A 7 -7.19 -10.58 22.75
CA GLN A 7 -7.64 -9.37 23.44
C GLN A 7 -7.70 -9.59 24.96
N ARG A 8 -7.15 -8.64 25.72
CA ARG A 8 -7.04 -8.70 27.18
C ARG A 8 -8.19 -7.97 27.88
N ALA A 9 -8.78 -6.96 27.23
CA ALA A 9 -9.85 -6.16 27.82
C ALA A 9 -11.17 -6.92 28.07
N PRO A 10 -11.68 -7.80 27.17
CA PRO A 10 -12.94 -8.50 27.39
C PRO A 10 -13.03 -9.31 28.71
N PRO A 11 -12.06 -10.20 29.03
CA PRO A 11 -12.13 -10.97 30.27
C PRO A 11 -11.96 -10.11 31.54
N ILE A 12 -11.36 -8.92 31.45
CA ILE A 12 -11.24 -7.99 32.59
C ILE A 12 -12.54 -7.19 32.77
N ALA A 13 -13.21 -6.82 31.67
CA ALA A 13 -14.52 -6.16 31.72
C ALA A 13 -15.58 -7.05 32.37
N GLU A 14 -15.61 -8.34 32.05
CA GLU A 14 -16.50 -9.31 32.69
C GLU A 14 -16.26 -9.40 34.21
N LYS A 15 -15.00 -9.39 34.65
CA LYS A 15 -14.65 -9.38 36.08
C LYS A 15 -15.04 -8.08 36.78
N LEU A 16 -14.90 -6.94 36.11
CA LEU A 16 -15.33 -5.65 36.64
C LEU A 16 -16.84 -5.60 36.84
N GLU A 17 -17.62 -6.07 35.88
CA GLU A 17 -19.08 -6.13 36.00
C GLU A 17 -19.52 -7.07 37.12
N ALA A 18 -18.87 -8.23 37.26
CA ALA A 18 -19.11 -9.11 38.40
C ALA A 18 -18.79 -8.44 39.75
N ALA A 19 -17.68 -7.70 39.85
CA ALA A 19 -17.30 -6.97 41.07
C ALA A 19 -18.28 -5.83 41.41
N ARG A 20 -18.79 -5.11 40.41
CA ARG A 20 -19.83 -4.07 40.58
C ARG A 20 -21.14 -4.66 41.08
N SER A 21 -21.54 -5.82 40.55
CA SER A 21 -22.72 -6.55 41.02
C SER A 21 -22.62 -6.95 42.50
N VAL A 22 -21.43 -7.43 42.92
CA VAL A 22 -21.14 -7.77 44.32
C VAL A 22 -21.20 -6.52 45.22
N LEU A 23 -20.61 -5.40 44.79
CA LEU A 23 -20.66 -4.14 45.53
C LEU A 23 -22.10 -3.65 45.71
N ALA A 24 -22.91 -3.66 44.64
CA ALA A 24 -24.30 -3.23 44.69
C ALA A 24 -25.16 -4.10 45.63
N ALA A 25 -24.89 -5.41 45.70
CA ALA A 25 -25.57 -6.30 46.64
C ALA A 25 -25.25 -5.93 48.10
N LEU A 26 -23.98 -5.67 48.42
CA LEU A 26 -23.54 -5.26 49.76
C LEU A 26 -24.10 -3.88 50.16
N GLU A 27 -24.18 -2.94 49.21
CA GLU A 27 -24.78 -1.62 49.44
C GLU A 27 -26.28 -1.72 49.75
N GLY A 28 -26.99 -2.66 49.11
CA GLY A 28 -28.41 -2.93 49.35
C GLY A 28 -28.71 -3.40 50.77
N GLU A 29 -27.78 -4.09 51.43
CA GLU A 29 -27.92 -4.59 52.81
C GLU A 29 -27.61 -3.53 53.88
N LEU A 30 -26.95 -2.42 53.50
CA LEU A 30 -26.43 -1.43 54.44
C LEU A 30 -27.51 -0.75 55.28
N ALA A 31 -28.64 -0.37 54.67
CA ALA A 31 -29.71 0.34 55.36
C ALA A 31 -30.35 -0.50 56.48
N GLN A 32 -30.54 -1.80 56.24
CA GLN A 32 -31.11 -2.72 57.24
C GLN A 32 -30.13 -2.93 58.40
N HIS A 33 -28.85 -3.14 58.12
CA HIS A 33 -27.84 -3.31 59.18
C HIS A 33 -27.60 -2.04 60.01
N VAL A 34 -27.76 -0.85 59.42
CA VAL A 34 -27.71 0.42 60.15
C VAL A 34 -28.92 0.56 61.08
N LEU A 35 -30.11 0.20 60.61
CA LEU A 35 -31.33 0.21 61.42
C LEU A 35 -31.23 -0.76 62.61
N ASP A 36 -30.84 -2.01 62.36
CA ASP A 36 -30.65 -3.03 63.41
C ASP A 36 -29.61 -2.62 64.47
N ALA A 37 -28.59 -1.85 64.06
CA ALA A 37 -27.59 -1.27 64.96
C ALA A 37 -28.15 -0.11 65.79
N ALA A 38 -28.98 0.75 65.20
CA ALA A 38 -29.64 1.85 65.90
C ALA A 38 -30.68 1.36 66.91
N GLU A 39 -31.35 0.24 66.62
CA GLU A 39 -32.33 -0.41 67.50
C GLU A 39 -31.71 -1.21 68.66
N GLY A 40 -30.38 -1.36 68.68
CA GLY A 40 -29.67 -2.04 69.77
C GLY A 40 -29.79 -3.57 69.75
N SER A 41 -30.10 -4.17 68.60
CA SER A 41 -30.22 -5.63 68.46
C SER A 41 -28.91 -6.35 68.85
N PRO A 42 -28.96 -7.51 69.52
CA PRO A 42 -27.75 -8.22 69.95
C PRO A 42 -26.84 -8.58 68.77
N GLY A 43 -25.59 -8.09 68.81
CA GLY A 43 -24.57 -8.39 67.81
C GLY A 43 -24.65 -7.59 66.50
N SER A 44 -25.62 -6.67 66.35
CA SER A 44 -25.79 -5.87 65.12
C SER A 44 -24.62 -4.91 64.85
N ALA A 45 -24.02 -4.32 65.90
CA ALA A 45 -22.84 -3.46 65.77
C ALA A 45 -21.63 -4.19 65.13
N LYS A 46 -21.44 -5.47 65.46
CA LYS A 46 -20.36 -6.29 64.88
C LYS A 46 -20.64 -6.62 63.41
N ARG A 47 -21.89 -6.99 63.08
CA ARG A 47 -22.31 -7.25 61.69
C ARG A 47 -22.20 -6.02 60.81
N LEU A 48 -22.58 -4.84 61.32
CA LEU A 48 -22.44 -3.57 60.61
C LEU A 48 -20.96 -3.21 60.35
N ALA A 49 -20.07 -3.47 61.32
CA ALA A 49 -18.64 -3.25 61.13
C ALA A 49 -18.04 -4.21 60.07
N GLU A 50 -18.48 -5.47 60.06
CA GLU A 50 -18.07 -6.47 59.08
C GLU A 50 -18.55 -6.10 57.66
N LEU A 51 -19.81 -5.69 57.50
CA LEU A 51 -20.36 -5.22 56.22
C LEU A 51 -19.59 -3.99 55.70
N ARG A 52 -19.27 -3.02 56.57
CA ARG A 52 -18.46 -1.85 56.17
C ARG A 52 -17.06 -2.24 55.70
N SER A 53 -16.44 -3.24 56.33
CA SER A 53 -15.15 -3.76 55.90
C SER A 53 -15.24 -4.47 54.54
N GLN A 54 -16.32 -5.22 54.30
CA GLN A 54 -16.57 -5.88 53.02
C GLN A 54 -16.84 -4.87 51.89
N LEU A 55 -17.60 -3.80 52.17
CA LEU A 55 -17.82 -2.68 51.25
C LEU A 55 -16.48 -2.03 50.85
N ALA A 56 -15.65 -1.64 51.83
CA ALA A 56 -14.35 -1.01 51.54
C ALA A 56 -13.42 -1.91 50.70
N THR A 57 -13.46 -3.23 50.93
CA THR A 57 -12.68 -4.20 50.15
C THR A 57 -13.21 -4.30 48.71
N SER A 58 -14.54 -4.37 48.55
CA SER A 58 -15.19 -4.41 47.23
C SER A 58 -14.98 -3.13 46.43
N GLU A 59 -15.07 -1.96 47.06
CA GLU A 59 -14.75 -0.66 46.45
C GLU A 59 -13.31 -0.63 45.92
N SER A 60 -12.35 -1.10 46.72
CA SER A 60 -10.94 -1.19 46.30
C SER A 60 -10.77 -2.15 45.12
N ALA A 61 -11.42 -3.31 45.15
CA ALA A 61 -11.35 -4.29 44.07
C ALA A 61 -11.94 -3.75 42.76
N VAL A 62 -13.07 -3.02 42.82
CA VAL A 62 -13.64 -2.34 41.65
C VAL A 62 -12.67 -1.29 41.11
N ALA A 63 -12.11 -0.43 41.98
CA ALA A 63 -11.16 0.60 41.56
C ALA A 63 -9.88 0.02 40.92
N GLU A 64 -9.39 -1.12 41.42
CA GLU A 64 -8.25 -1.82 40.82
C GLU A 64 -8.60 -2.44 39.46
N LEU A 65 -9.79 -3.04 39.34
CA LEU A 65 -10.26 -3.64 38.08
C LEU A 65 -10.54 -2.58 37.01
N GLU A 66 -11.00 -1.38 37.38
CA GLU A 66 -11.16 -0.25 36.45
C GLU A 66 -9.82 0.18 35.86
N LYS A 67 -8.79 0.34 36.71
CA LYS A 67 -7.42 0.65 36.27
C LYS A 67 -6.84 -0.47 35.40
N ALA A 68 -7.08 -1.73 35.77
CA ALA A 68 -6.64 -2.88 35.00
C ALA A 68 -7.31 -2.94 33.62
N LEU A 69 -8.60 -2.62 33.54
CA LEU A 69 -9.36 -2.56 32.28
C LEU A 69 -8.84 -1.46 31.36
N GLU A 70 -8.57 -0.26 31.91
CA GLU A 70 -8.00 0.85 31.16
C GLU A 70 -6.64 0.48 30.56
N LEU A 71 -5.76 -0.13 31.38
CA LEU A 71 -4.47 -0.61 30.92
C LEU A 71 -4.61 -1.69 29.84
N ALA A 72 -5.51 -2.66 30.02
CA ALA A 72 -5.74 -3.73 29.06
C ALA A 72 -6.22 -3.18 27.71
N ARG A 73 -7.18 -2.26 27.71
CA ARG A 73 -7.66 -1.58 26.49
C ARG A 73 -6.53 -0.85 25.76
N ARG A 74 -5.66 -0.17 26.50
CA ARG A 74 -4.49 0.51 25.92
C ARG A 74 -3.54 -0.48 25.25
N ILE A 75 -3.24 -1.59 25.91
CA ILE A 75 -2.33 -2.59 25.33
C ILE A 75 -2.95 -3.27 24.11
N ASP A 76 -4.25 -3.58 24.14
CA ASP A 76 -4.95 -4.15 22.98
C ASP A 76 -4.89 -3.21 21.77
N ARG A 77 -5.11 -1.89 21.96
CA ARG A 77 -4.97 -0.89 20.89
C ARG A 77 -3.54 -0.82 20.34
N GLN A 78 -2.53 -0.84 21.21
CA GLN A 78 -1.13 -0.83 20.80
C GLN A 78 -0.76 -2.08 19.99
N ALA A 79 -1.28 -3.25 20.40
CA ALA A 79 -1.05 -4.50 19.67
C ALA A 79 -1.67 -4.47 18.27
N VAL A 80 -2.89 -3.95 18.12
CA VAL A 80 -3.55 -3.76 16.82
C VAL A 80 -2.75 -2.78 15.94
N ALA A 81 -2.31 -1.65 16.49
CA ALA A 81 -1.48 -0.69 15.76
C ALA A 81 -0.14 -1.30 15.33
N GLY A 82 0.51 -2.08 16.20
CA GLY A 82 1.76 -2.79 15.90
C GLY A 82 1.60 -3.79 14.75
N ALA A 83 0.55 -4.61 14.76
CA ALA A 83 0.28 -5.54 13.68
C ALA A 83 0.00 -4.85 12.34
N ALA A 84 -0.69 -3.70 12.36
CA ALA A 84 -0.91 -2.91 11.15
C ALA A 84 0.41 -2.35 10.58
N THR A 85 1.34 -1.92 11.45
CA THR A 85 2.69 -1.50 11.05
C THR A 85 3.49 -2.65 10.42
N GLU A 86 3.48 -3.84 11.03
CA GLU A 86 4.15 -5.03 10.48
C GLU A 86 3.59 -5.41 9.10
N MET A 87 2.26 -5.37 8.95
CA MET A 87 1.61 -5.63 7.67
C MET A 87 2.03 -4.62 6.60
N ARG A 88 2.05 -3.32 6.93
CA ARG A 88 2.49 -2.26 6.01
C ARG A 88 3.96 -2.43 5.63
N ALA A 89 4.82 -2.82 6.57
CA ALA A 89 6.22 -3.11 6.28
C ALA A 89 6.37 -4.26 5.28
N ALA A 90 5.62 -5.36 5.45
CA ALA A 90 5.62 -6.48 4.51
C ALA A 90 5.13 -6.07 3.11
N GLN A 91 4.06 -5.26 3.04
CA GLN A 91 3.55 -4.72 1.78
C GLN A 91 4.55 -3.80 1.08
N LEU A 92 5.25 -2.95 1.84
CA LEU A 92 6.28 -2.05 1.31
C LEU A 92 7.46 -2.84 0.71
N ILE A 93 7.87 -3.94 1.33
CA ILE A 93 8.90 -4.83 0.78
C ILE A 93 8.46 -5.41 -0.57
N ALA A 94 7.23 -5.95 -0.64
CA ALA A 94 6.68 -6.49 -1.88
C ALA A 94 6.57 -5.42 -2.99
N PHE A 95 6.14 -4.22 -2.64
CA PHE A 95 6.08 -3.09 -3.55
C PHE A 95 7.45 -2.71 -4.13
N LYS A 96 8.48 -2.59 -3.28
CA LYS A 96 9.85 -2.30 -3.73
C LYS A 96 10.39 -3.36 -4.68
N ALA A 97 10.14 -4.64 -4.40
CA ALA A 97 10.54 -5.73 -5.29
C ALA A 97 9.85 -5.65 -6.66
N ALA A 98 8.56 -5.31 -6.68
CA ALA A 98 7.82 -5.09 -7.93
C ALA A 98 8.35 -3.88 -8.72
N MET A 99 8.68 -2.78 -8.04
CA MET A 99 9.29 -1.60 -8.67
C MET A 99 10.66 -1.92 -9.28
N ALA A 100 11.53 -2.65 -8.57
CA ALA A 100 12.82 -3.08 -9.11
C ALA A 100 12.66 -3.97 -10.37
N THR A 101 11.67 -4.86 -10.36
CA THR A 101 11.34 -5.70 -11.54
C THR A 101 10.89 -4.85 -12.72
N ARG A 102 10.07 -3.82 -12.47
CA ARG A 102 9.63 -2.86 -13.48
C ARG A 102 10.80 -2.04 -14.03
N ASP A 103 11.72 -1.59 -13.18
CA ASP A 103 12.90 -0.82 -13.60
C ASP A 103 13.81 -1.67 -14.48
N HIS A 104 14.08 -2.92 -14.10
CA HIS A 104 14.83 -3.84 -14.93
C HIS A 104 14.16 -4.09 -16.29
N ALA A 105 12.83 -4.24 -16.31
CA ALA A 105 12.08 -4.40 -17.56
C ALA A 105 12.16 -3.15 -18.45
N MET A 106 12.15 -1.95 -17.89
CA MET A 106 12.32 -0.71 -18.65
C MET A 106 13.74 -0.58 -19.21
N SER A 107 14.78 -0.88 -18.41
CA SER A 107 16.16 -0.89 -18.91
C SER A 107 16.32 -1.81 -20.12
N ARG A 108 15.77 -3.03 -20.06
CA ARG A 108 15.76 -3.95 -21.20
C ARG A 108 14.98 -3.42 -22.40
N THR A 109 13.89 -2.69 -22.17
CA THR A 109 13.12 -2.05 -23.24
C THR A 109 13.95 -0.99 -23.96
N LEU A 110 14.71 -0.19 -23.21
CA LEU A 110 15.57 0.86 -23.76
C LEU A 110 16.82 0.31 -24.44
N GLU A 111 17.40 -0.78 -23.94
CA GLU A 111 18.44 -1.54 -24.64
C GLU A 111 17.95 -2.08 -25.98
N ALA A 112 16.75 -2.67 -26.02
CA ALA A 112 16.14 -3.16 -27.25
C ALA A 112 15.85 -2.00 -28.23
N ALA A 113 15.41 -0.84 -27.73
CA ALA A 113 15.22 0.35 -28.56
C ALA A 113 16.54 0.86 -29.16
N ALA A 114 17.63 0.86 -28.39
CA ALA A 114 18.95 1.22 -28.88
C ALA A 114 19.44 0.24 -29.97
N ALA A 115 19.28 -1.07 -29.76
CA ALA A 115 19.61 -2.07 -30.76
C ALA A 115 18.79 -1.92 -32.05
N MET A 116 17.48 -1.65 -31.92
CA MET A 116 16.61 -1.38 -33.07
C MET A 116 17.06 -0.12 -33.83
N ALA A 117 17.47 0.94 -33.14
CA ALA A 117 17.96 2.17 -33.76
C ALA A 117 19.23 1.93 -34.58
N ILE A 118 20.19 1.15 -34.04
CA ILE A 118 21.42 0.78 -34.76
C ILE A 118 21.09 -0.04 -36.01
N ALA A 119 20.28 -1.10 -35.86
CA ALA A 119 19.90 -1.95 -36.98
C ALA A 119 19.13 -1.19 -38.07
N TYR A 120 18.30 -0.22 -37.68
CA TYR A 120 17.60 0.65 -38.63
C TYR A 120 18.58 1.61 -39.35
N GLY A 121 19.59 2.12 -38.66
CA GLY A 121 20.68 2.90 -39.25
C GLY A 121 21.44 2.10 -40.32
N GLU A 122 21.84 0.87 -40.00
CA GLU A 122 22.52 -0.04 -40.94
C GLU A 122 21.66 -0.31 -42.18
N TYR A 123 20.36 -0.61 -41.99
CA TYR A 123 19.41 -0.78 -43.10
C TYR A 123 19.31 0.49 -43.97
N SER A 124 19.27 1.67 -43.35
CA SER A 124 19.13 2.94 -44.05
C SER A 124 20.36 3.23 -44.92
N GLU A 125 21.57 3.04 -44.38
CA GLU A 125 22.83 3.18 -45.12
C GLU A 125 22.96 2.17 -46.27
N ALA A 126 22.56 0.91 -46.04
CA ALA A 126 22.52 -0.10 -47.09
C ALA A 126 21.53 0.27 -48.21
N THR A 127 20.38 0.84 -47.85
CA THR A 127 19.36 1.29 -48.80
C THR A 127 19.86 2.48 -49.64
N LEU A 128 20.57 3.43 -49.03
CA LEU A 128 21.23 4.53 -49.74
C LEU A 128 22.32 4.02 -50.69
N THR A 129 23.15 3.09 -50.23
CA THR A 129 24.20 2.46 -51.05
C THR A 129 23.60 1.74 -52.25
N ALA A 130 22.53 0.97 -52.05
CA ALA A 130 21.81 0.29 -53.14
C ALA A 130 21.18 1.29 -54.12
N SER A 131 20.64 2.41 -53.63
CA SER A 131 20.09 3.47 -54.46
C SER A 131 21.16 4.16 -55.30
N ALA A 132 22.36 4.38 -54.75
CA ALA A 132 23.48 4.97 -55.47
C ALA A 132 24.08 4.03 -56.54
N ALA A 133 23.91 2.72 -56.36
CA ALA A 133 24.41 1.69 -57.28
C ALA A 133 23.51 1.45 -58.51
N ILE A 134 22.42 2.22 -58.67
CA ILE A 134 21.51 2.08 -59.82
C ILE A 134 22.29 2.35 -61.12
N PRO A 135 22.27 1.41 -62.10
CA PRO A 135 22.96 1.60 -63.37
C PRO A 135 22.47 2.84 -64.15
N THR A 136 23.40 3.58 -64.74
CA THR A 136 23.08 4.74 -65.57
C THR A 136 22.14 4.37 -66.72
N GLY A 137 21.10 5.18 -66.95
CA GLY A 137 20.06 4.92 -67.95
C GLY A 137 18.91 4.04 -67.45
N THR A 138 18.95 3.59 -66.19
CA THR A 138 17.83 2.89 -65.53
C THR A 138 17.20 3.77 -64.45
N VAL A 139 15.98 3.43 -64.03
CA VAL A 139 15.26 4.11 -62.94
C VAL A 139 14.75 3.08 -61.94
N MET A 140 14.82 3.42 -60.64
CA MET A 140 14.24 2.58 -59.60
C MET A 140 12.71 2.66 -59.68
N PRO A 141 12.01 1.52 -59.77
CA PRO A 141 10.56 1.52 -59.82
C PRO A 141 9.95 1.97 -58.49
N ALA A 142 8.87 2.75 -58.56
CA ALA A 142 8.08 3.13 -57.40
C ALA A 142 7.23 1.94 -56.93
N MET A 143 7.82 1.08 -56.11
CA MET A 143 7.12 -0.05 -55.47
C MET A 143 6.61 0.36 -54.09
N ASN A 144 5.35 0.05 -53.79
CA ASN A 144 4.78 0.24 -52.46
C ASN A 144 4.57 -1.12 -51.76
N MET A 145 4.74 -1.13 -50.44
CA MET A 145 4.65 -2.34 -49.62
C MET A 145 3.26 -2.50 -48.98
N GLY A 146 2.79 -3.75 -48.94
CA GLY A 146 1.53 -4.15 -48.29
C GLY A 146 0.27 -3.92 -49.12
N PRO A 147 -0.91 -4.31 -48.59
CA PRO A 147 -2.19 -4.13 -49.26
C PRO A 147 -2.42 -2.65 -49.60
N ASN A 148 -2.69 -2.34 -50.87
CA ASN A 148 -2.88 -0.97 -51.37
C ASN A 148 -1.74 0.01 -51.02
N GLY A 149 -0.52 -0.48 -50.79
CA GLY A 149 0.63 0.36 -50.45
C GLY A 149 0.60 0.97 -49.04
N LEU A 150 -0.20 0.39 -48.13
CA LEU A 150 -0.43 0.90 -46.77
C LEU A 150 0.87 1.19 -46.00
N PHE A 151 1.94 0.42 -46.25
CA PHE A 151 3.21 0.52 -45.54
C PHE A 151 4.22 1.47 -46.17
N GLY A 152 3.86 2.15 -47.27
CA GLY A 152 4.71 3.14 -47.94
C GLY A 152 5.60 2.55 -49.03
N ALA A 153 6.56 3.35 -49.50
CA ALA A 153 7.48 2.98 -50.59
C ALA A 153 8.55 1.97 -50.11
N ALA A 154 8.89 1.01 -50.97
CA ALA A 154 9.90 -0.04 -50.70
C ALA A 154 11.32 0.52 -50.52
N PHE A 155 11.62 1.63 -51.17
CA PHE A 155 12.81 2.45 -50.95
C PHE A 155 12.38 3.78 -50.33
N GLY A 156 12.12 3.78 -49.03
CA GLY A 156 11.60 4.95 -48.30
C GLY A 156 11.56 4.75 -46.79
N GLN A 157 10.88 5.65 -46.07
CA GLN A 157 10.74 5.57 -44.62
C GLN A 157 9.85 4.38 -44.21
N CYS A 158 10.44 3.36 -43.59
CA CYS A 158 9.75 2.12 -43.18
C CYS A 158 8.99 2.22 -41.83
N GLU A 159 8.73 3.43 -41.32
CA GLU A 159 8.10 3.66 -40.01
C GLU A 159 6.79 2.87 -39.85
N ARG A 160 5.89 2.93 -40.85
CA ARG A 160 4.58 2.23 -40.80
C ARG A 160 4.71 0.71 -40.80
N LEU A 161 5.68 0.18 -41.53
CA LEU A 161 5.96 -1.27 -41.56
C LEU A 161 6.47 -1.72 -40.19
N LEU A 162 7.44 -1.01 -39.63
CA LEU A 162 8.00 -1.29 -38.30
C LEU A 162 6.94 -1.17 -37.20
N LEU A 163 6.11 -0.13 -37.20
CA LEU A 163 5.01 0.03 -36.24
C LEU A 163 3.99 -1.11 -36.31
N THR A 164 3.63 -1.54 -37.52
CA THR A 164 2.70 -2.67 -37.71
C THR A 164 3.29 -3.97 -37.19
N GLU A 165 4.58 -4.19 -37.42
CA GLU A 165 5.29 -5.37 -36.94
C GLU A 165 5.43 -5.38 -35.41
N LEU A 166 5.73 -4.23 -34.79
CA LEU A 166 5.75 -4.07 -33.33
C LEU A 166 4.37 -4.35 -32.72
N PHE A 167 3.27 -3.96 -33.37
CA PHE A 167 1.92 -4.30 -32.94
C PHE A 167 1.64 -5.81 -33.03
N ARG A 168 2.05 -6.45 -34.13
CA ARG A 168 1.88 -7.90 -34.35
C ARG A 168 2.65 -8.74 -33.31
N LEU A 169 3.85 -8.29 -32.94
CA LEU A 169 4.74 -8.96 -32.01
C LEU A 169 4.48 -8.61 -30.54
N ALA A 170 3.58 -7.67 -30.25
CA ALA A 170 3.26 -7.24 -28.90
C ALA A 170 2.79 -8.42 -28.03
N PRO A 171 3.41 -8.66 -26.86
CA PRO A 171 3.02 -9.77 -26.00
C PRO A 171 1.62 -9.55 -25.42
N ARG A 172 0.90 -10.65 -25.20
CA ARG A 172 -0.37 -10.61 -24.48
C ARG A 172 -0.13 -10.35 -22.98
N ARG A 173 -1.03 -9.60 -22.36
CA ARG A 173 -1.01 -9.39 -20.91
C ARG A 173 -1.29 -10.70 -20.19
N ALA A 174 -0.61 -10.91 -19.06
CA ALA A 174 -0.82 -12.09 -18.21
C ALA A 174 -2.24 -12.18 -17.64
N ASP A 175 -2.93 -11.04 -17.51
CA ASP A 175 -4.33 -10.94 -17.03
C ASP A 175 -5.38 -11.13 -18.14
N GLY A 176 -4.97 -11.39 -19.39
CA GLY A 176 -5.87 -11.61 -20.53
C GLY A 176 -6.60 -10.36 -21.04
N SER A 177 -6.41 -9.20 -20.43
CA SER A 177 -7.17 -7.97 -20.73
C SER A 177 -6.73 -7.23 -22.00
N GLY A 178 -5.70 -7.71 -22.71
CA GLY A 178 -5.25 -7.11 -23.98
C GLY A 178 -3.80 -7.43 -24.34
N THR A 179 -3.25 -6.65 -25.25
CA THR A 179 -1.83 -6.68 -25.67
C THR A 179 -1.05 -5.52 -25.05
N LEU A 180 0.24 -5.76 -24.78
CA LEU A 180 1.17 -4.76 -24.25
C LEU A 180 1.78 -3.97 -25.41
N LEU A 181 1.20 -2.80 -25.71
CA LEU A 181 1.63 -1.94 -26.81
C LEU A 181 2.75 -0.98 -26.39
N LEU A 182 3.69 -0.70 -27.30
CA LEU A 182 4.72 0.31 -27.08
C LEU A 182 4.10 1.72 -27.06
N PRO A 183 4.47 2.58 -26.08
CA PRO A 183 3.84 3.90 -25.89
C PRO A 183 4.11 4.91 -27.02
N PHE A 184 5.15 4.69 -27.85
CA PHE A 184 5.59 5.62 -28.90
C PHE A 184 4.87 5.46 -30.25
N ALA A 185 3.76 4.73 -30.30
CA ALA A 185 2.90 4.65 -31.50
C ALA A 185 2.22 5.99 -31.87
N LYS A 186 2.57 7.11 -31.20
CA LYS A 186 2.42 8.50 -31.67
C LYS A 186 3.65 9.34 -31.22
N PRO A 187 4.12 10.32 -32.02
CA PRO A 187 5.36 11.05 -31.72
C PRO A 187 5.15 12.15 -30.65
N SER A 188 6.10 12.29 -29.74
CA SER A 188 6.15 13.35 -28.73
C SER A 188 6.89 14.60 -29.23
N ALA A 189 6.14 15.71 -29.31
CA ALA A 189 6.53 17.13 -29.36
C ALA A 189 7.73 17.59 -30.23
N GLU A 190 7.50 18.61 -31.07
CA GLU A 190 8.47 19.23 -32.01
C GLU A 190 9.75 19.82 -31.36
N ALA A 191 9.80 19.99 -30.04
CA ALA A 191 10.86 20.69 -29.33
C ALA A 191 12.24 19.99 -29.35
N PHE A 192 12.30 18.68 -29.65
CA PHE A 192 13.55 17.91 -29.60
C PHE A 192 14.10 17.50 -30.97
N ARG A 193 13.45 17.93 -32.06
CA ARG A 193 13.72 17.49 -33.44
C ARG A 193 15.17 17.73 -33.90
N ASN A 194 15.83 18.76 -33.39
CA ASN A 194 17.15 19.22 -33.85
C ASN A 194 18.24 19.20 -32.75
N HIS A 195 17.95 18.66 -31.57
CA HIS A 195 18.89 18.62 -30.42
C HIS A 195 18.84 17.29 -29.65
N PRO A 196 19.12 16.15 -30.31
CA PRO A 196 19.07 14.82 -29.68
C PRO A 196 20.04 14.68 -28.50
N GLU A 197 21.16 15.40 -28.50
CA GLU A 197 22.17 15.42 -27.44
C GLU A 197 21.67 16.01 -26.12
N LYS A 198 20.56 16.75 -26.14
CA LYS A 198 19.96 17.36 -24.95
C LYS A 198 18.92 16.47 -24.28
N ILE A 199 18.61 15.30 -24.88
CA ILE A 199 17.67 14.33 -24.32
C ILE A 199 18.45 13.50 -23.28
N PRO A 200 18.11 13.60 -21.98
CA PRO A 200 18.75 12.78 -20.96
C PRO A 200 18.50 11.30 -21.25
N ALA A 201 19.41 10.43 -20.82
CA ALA A 201 19.26 8.99 -21.00
C ALA A 201 17.94 8.53 -20.37
N ALA A 202 17.04 7.96 -21.17
CA ALA A 202 15.69 7.61 -20.71
C ALA A 202 15.69 6.62 -19.54
N VAL A 203 16.72 5.77 -19.42
CA VAL A 203 16.89 4.83 -18.30
C VAL A 203 17.08 5.61 -17.00
N GLU A 204 17.97 6.60 -17.01
CA GLU A 204 18.29 7.40 -15.82
C GLU A 204 17.10 8.28 -15.40
N GLU A 205 16.39 8.85 -16.37
CA GLU A 205 15.17 9.62 -16.10
C GLU A 205 14.07 8.73 -15.48
N PHE A 206 13.90 7.53 -16.01
CA PHE A 206 12.93 6.58 -15.51
C PHE A 206 13.28 6.08 -14.10
N MET A 207 14.54 5.73 -13.85
CA MET A 207 15.00 5.31 -12.52
C MET A 207 14.82 6.42 -11.48
N ARG A 208 15.14 7.68 -11.83
CA ARG A 208 14.89 8.83 -10.94
C ARG A 208 13.41 9.00 -10.61
N ALA A 209 12.52 8.82 -11.59
CA ALA A 209 11.09 8.87 -11.37
C ALA A 209 10.60 7.71 -10.48
N SER A 210 11.09 6.49 -10.71
CA SER A 210 10.79 5.31 -9.88
C SER A 210 11.23 5.50 -8.42
N ASP A 211 12.43 6.02 -8.20
CA ASP A 211 12.96 6.31 -6.86
C ASP A 211 12.11 7.36 -6.13
N ALA A 212 11.67 8.41 -6.84
CA ALA A 212 10.81 9.45 -6.27
C ALA A 212 9.47 8.89 -5.80
N ILE A 213 8.88 7.97 -6.57
CA ILE A 213 7.64 7.27 -6.20
C ILE A 213 7.86 6.41 -4.95
N VAL A 214 8.93 5.61 -4.90
CA VAL A 214 9.23 4.77 -3.74
C VAL A 214 9.39 5.60 -2.47
N ARG A 215 10.16 6.70 -2.54
CA ARG A 215 10.36 7.62 -1.40
C ARG A 215 9.09 8.31 -0.93
N ASP A 216 8.15 8.57 -1.83
CA ASP A 216 6.86 9.15 -1.45
C ASP A 216 6.01 8.14 -0.68
N ILE A 217 5.92 6.90 -1.18
CA ILE A 217 5.20 5.82 -0.51
C ILE A 217 5.80 5.50 0.86
N GLU A 218 7.13 5.47 0.99
CA GLU A 218 7.81 5.29 2.28
C GLU A 218 7.38 6.36 3.30
N ARG A 219 7.36 7.63 2.89
CA ARG A 219 6.91 8.74 3.74
C ARG A 219 5.44 8.61 4.14
N GLN A 220 4.59 8.15 3.23
CA GLN A 220 3.18 7.90 3.54
C GLN A 220 3.01 6.77 4.57
N VAL A 221 3.74 5.65 4.40
CA VAL A 221 3.73 4.53 5.35
C VAL A 221 4.17 4.99 6.74
N GLU A 222 5.28 5.72 6.84
CA GLU A 222 5.78 6.25 8.10
C GLU A 222 4.73 7.16 8.77
N LYS A 223 4.08 8.05 8.00
CA LYS A 223 3.02 8.92 8.51
C LYS A 223 1.84 8.13 9.05
N PHE A 224 1.43 7.06 8.37
CA PHE A 224 0.34 6.20 8.83
C PHE A 224 0.70 5.40 10.08
N ASP A 225 1.94 4.90 10.17
CA ASP A 225 2.44 4.20 11.35
C ASP A 225 2.48 5.13 12.57
N GLN A 226 3.00 6.35 12.41
CA GLN A 226 3.01 7.35 13.47
C GLN A 226 1.59 7.74 13.90
N ALA A 227 0.67 7.93 12.96
CA ALA A 227 -0.72 8.27 13.26
C ALA A 227 -1.44 7.15 14.01
N ALA A 228 -1.27 5.89 13.56
CA ALA A 228 -1.87 4.72 14.20
C ALA A 228 -1.35 4.53 15.64
N MET A 229 -0.04 4.70 15.85
CA MET A 229 0.55 4.58 17.19
C MET A 229 0.11 5.72 18.11
N ARG A 230 0.01 6.95 17.59
CA ARG A 230 -0.53 8.09 18.36
C ARG A 230 -1.97 7.82 18.77
N ALA A 231 -2.84 7.41 17.85
CA ALA A 231 -4.24 7.06 18.16
C ALA A 231 -4.33 5.98 19.25
N ALA A 232 -3.52 4.93 19.16
CA ALA A 232 -3.47 3.88 20.19
C ALA A 232 -3.07 4.38 21.59
N LEU A 233 -2.27 5.45 21.65
CA LEU A 233 -1.81 6.08 22.89
C LEU A 233 -2.78 7.12 23.46
N THR A 234 -3.51 7.86 22.61
CA THR A 234 -4.35 9.00 23.03
C THR A 234 -5.84 8.74 23.14
N GLU A 235 -6.41 7.70 22.53
CA GLU A 235 -7.86 7.47 22.62
C GLU A 235 -8.28 6.99 24.03
N GLN A 236 -8.90 7.89 24.79
CA GLN A 236 -10.00 7.51 25.68
C GLN A 236 -11.11 6.86 24.85
N PRO A 237 -11.80 5.83 25.36
CA PRO A 237 -12.81 5.14 24.59
C PRO A 237 -13.84 6.16 24.11
N GLN A 238 -13.93 6.38 22.80
CA GLN A 238 -15.12 6.97 22.23
C GLN A 238 -16.24 5.99 22.55
N GLU A 239 -17.12 6.39 23.49
CA GLU A 239 -18.46 5.87 23.55
C GLU A 239 -19.02 5.89 22.12
N ALA A 240 -19.59 4.75 21.74
CA ALA A 240 -20.25 4.57 20.47
C ALA A 240 -21.16 5.78 20.20
N LEU A 241 -20.82 6.55 19.18
CA LEU A 241 -21.78 7.44 18.53
C LEU A 241 -22.86 6.54 17.92
N ALA A 242 -23.94 6.40 18.67
CA ALA A 242 -25.25 5.97 18.20
C ALA A 242 -25.83 6.98 17.20
#